data_AF-A0A0R3W5I6-F1
#
_entry.id   AF-A0A0R3W5I6-F1
#
_cell.length_a   1.000
_cell.length_b   1.000
_cell.length_c   1.000
_cell.angle_alpha   90.00
_cell.angle_beta   90.00
_cell.angle_gamma   90.00
#
_symmetry.space_group_name_H-M   'P 1'
#
loop_
_entity.id
_entity.type
_entity.pdbx_description
1 polymer ?
#
loop_
_entity_poly.entity_id
_entity_poly.type
_entity_poly.pdbx_seq_one_letter_code
_entity_poly.pdbx_strand_id
1 'polypeptide(L)'
;MVKTRFYHKAIELEKETSFTRIEIEGLLRIYDKIVVKYRSPINRTVFNDILFNFFDFTNEAMMERIFRALTQSSTKTTLSRDDWIYALNIFLRGSFVQVTNFAFTVYDYHQRGHLTKEDVQFFLRDVLTAKLPEEDAEELKSDMVDMVIALFDKDKDGVISRKDFVTSVVSEPLLIEVLGECLPTSKSILALESLIKQTNRRGQPSE
;
A
#
# COMPACT_ATOMS: atom_id res chain seq x y z
N MET A 1 -35.06 -5.20 -14.81
CA MET A 1 -34.13 -4.83 -13.71
C MET A 1 -33.29 -3.65 -14.18
N VAL A 2 -33.40 -2.48 -13.55
CA VAL A 2 -32.60 -1.30 -13.91
C VAL A 2 -31.17 -1.53 -13.44
N LYS A 3 -30.20 -1.52 -14.36
CA LYS A 3 -28.78 -1.64 -14.01
C LYS A 3 -28.35 -0.38 -13.25
N THR A 4 -27.76 -0.56 -12.09
CA THR A 4 -27.15 0.51 -11.28
C THR A 4 -25.98 1.15 -12.06
N ARG A 5 -25.68 2.42 -11.75
CA ARG A 5 -24.60 3.21 -12.40
C ARG A 5 -23.25 2.49 -12.48
N PHE A 6 -22.95 1.60 -11.53
CA PHE A 6 -21.67 0.89 -11.43
C PHE A 6 -21.75 -0.58 -11.86
N TYR A 7 -22.91 -1.07 -12.29
CA TYR A 7 -23.15 -2.49 -12.55
C TYR A 7 -22.09 -3.15 -13.45
N HIS A 8 -21.80 -2.54 -14.60
CA HIS A 8 -20.83 -3.08 -15.56
C HIS A 8 -19.40 -3.07 -14.99
N LYS A 9 -19.03 -2.01 -14.27
CA LYS A 9 -17.71 -1.88 -13.67
C LYS A 9 -17.50 -2.86 -12.50
N ALA A 10 -18.55 -3.11 -11.73
CA ALA A 10 -18.53 -4.09 -10.65
C ALA A 10 -18.33 -5.52 -11.17
N ILE A 11 -18.92 -5.88 -12.33
CA ILE A 11 -18.70 -7.19 -12.96
C ILE A 11 -17.25 -7.37 -13.42
N GLU A 12 -16.64 -6.31 -13.94
CA GLU A 12 -15.24 -6.33 -14.38
C GLU A 12 -14.31 -6.53 -13.18
N LEU A 13 -14.45 -5.69 -12.15
CA LEU A 13 -13.55 -5.68 -10.99
C LEU A 13 -13.74 -6.90 -10.06
N GLU A 14 -14.90 -7.53 -10.03
CA GLU A 14 -15.13 -8.77 -9.26
C GLU A 14 -14.25 -9.92 -9.76
N LYS A 15 -13.83 -9.91 -11.03
CA LYS A 15 -12.95 -10.96 -11.59
C LYS A 15 -11.51 -10.84 -11.11
N GLU A 16 -11.09 -9.62 -10.78
CA GLU A 16 -9.69 -9.27 -10.47
C GLU A 16 -9.49 -9.01 -8.97
N THR A 17 -10.55 -9.07 -8.16
CA THR A 17 -10.52 -8.72 -6.74
C THR A 17 -11.30 -9.69 -5.87
N SER A 18 -11.01 -9.65 -4.58
CA SER A 18 -11.68 -10.45 -3.55
C SER A 18 -12.97 -9.78 -3.03
N PHE A 19 -13.55 -8.86 -3.80
CA PHE A 19 -14.81 -8.18 -3.47
C PHE A 19 -15.95 -8.67 -4.37
N THR A 20 -17.12 -8.85 -3.78
CA THR A 20 -18.36 -9.09 -4.52
C THR A 20 -18.81 -7.85 -5.28
N ARG A 21 -19.64 -8.01 -6.31
CA ARG A 21 -20.28 -6.87 -7.01
C ARG A 21 -20.91 -5.85 -6.07
N ILE A 22 -21.62 -6.32 -5.04
CA ILE A 22 -22.33 -5.44 -4.09
C ILE A 22 -21.31 -4.61 -3.30
N GLU A 23 -20.24 -5.23 -2.84
CA GLU A 23 -19.14 -4.55 -2.14
C GLU A 23 -18.48 -3.53 -3.06
N ILE A 24 -18.16 -3.90 -4.30
CA ILE A 24 -17.53 -2.99 -5.27
C ILE A 24 -18.41 -1.78 -5.52
N GLU A 25 -19.72 -1.94 -5.74
CA GLU A 25 -20.62 -0.80 -5.88
C GLU A 25 -20.65 0.09 -4.62
N GLY A 26 -20.61 -0.51 -3.43
CA GLY A 26 -20.52 0.20 -2.15
C GLY A 26 -19.25 1.04 -2.04
N LEU A 27 -18.10 0.43 -2.37
CA LEU A 27 -16.79 1.08 -2.37
C LEU A 27 -16.70 2.20 -3.41
N LEU A 28 -17.31 2.04 -4.59
CA LEU A 28 -17.39 3.08 -5.61
C LEU A 28 -18.30 4.25 -5.19
N ARG A 29 -19.36 3.99 -4.40
CA ARG A 29 -20.16 5.04 -3.77
C ARG A 29 -19.35 5.80 -2.70
N ILE A 30 -18.49 5.11 -1.95
CA ILE A 30 -17.57 5.76 -0.99
C ILE A 30 -16.58 6.66 -1.74
N TYR A 31 -15.97 6.18 -2.82
CA TYR A 31 -15.11 6.98 -3.69
C TYR A 31 -15.81 8.29 -4.12
N ASP A 32 -17.04 8.19 -4.66
CA ASP A 32 -17.79 9.38 -5.08
C ASP A 32 -18.09 10.33 -3.91
N LYS A 33 -18.39 9.81 -2.71
CA LYS A 33 -18.60 10.63 -1.50
C LYS A 33 -17.32 11.34 -1.06
N ILE A 34 -16.16 10.70 -1.16
CA ILE A 34 -14.86 11.32 -0.86
C ILE A 34 -14.62 12.48 -1.83
N VAL A 35 -14.81 12.25 -3.13
CA VAL A 35 -14.63 13.31 -4.15
C VAL A 35 -15.54 14.51 -3.89
N VAL A 36 -16.79 14.27 -3.48
CA VAL A 36 -17.73 15.35 -3.11
C VAL A 36 -17.30 16.06 -1.82
N LYS A 37 -16.90 15.32 -0.77
CA LYS A 37 -16.47 15.88 0.52
C LYS A 37 -15.28 16.82 0.35
N TYR A 38 -14.27 16.39 -0.39
CA TYR A 38 -13.05 17.15 -0.62
C TYR A 38 -13.16 18.15 -1.76
N ARG A 39 -14.27 18.13 -2.53
CA ARG A 39 -14.46 18.92 -3.76
C ARG A 39 -13.26 18.78 -4.72
N SER A 40 -12.67 17.60 -4.75
CA SER A 40 -11.43 17.29 -5.46
C SER A 40 -11.43 15.81 -5.82
N PRO A 41 -10.84 15.41 -6.97
CA PRO A 41 -10.41 14.04 -7.17
C PRO A 41 -9.52 13.56 -6.01
N ILE A 42 -9.40 12.24 -5.85
CA ILE A 42 -8.49 11.65 -4.86
C ILE A 42 -7.04 11.84 -5.35
N ASN A 43 -6.51 13.03 -5.15
CA ASN A 43 -5.11 13.36 -5.36
C ASN A 43 -4.28 12.96 -4.13
N ARG A 44 -2.98 13.24 -4.16
CA ARG A 44 -2.03 12.90 -3.09
C ARG A 44 -2.49 13.42 -1.72
N THR A 45 -2.84 14.70 -1.63
CA THR A 45 -3.29 15.31 -0.37
C THR A 45 -4.52 14.63 0.20
N VAL A 46 -5.54 14.39 -0.64
CA VAL A 46 -6.76 13.69 -0.22
C VAL A 46 -6.45 12.26 0.21
N PHE A 47 -5.54 11.58 -0.49
CA PHE A 47 -5.19 10.20 -0.14
C PHE A 47 -4.36 10.10 1.14
N ASN A 48 -3.42 11.03 1.37
CA ASN A 48 -2.66 11.09 2.63
C ASN A 48 -3.60 11.29 3.83
N ASP A 49 -4.61 12.14 3.70
CA ASP A 49 -5.64 12.28 4.73
C ASP A 49 -6.38 10.95 4.98
N ILE A 50 -6.65 10.17 3.94
CA ILE A 50 -7.30 8.86 4.08
C ILE A 50 -6.37 7.87 4.80
N LEU A 51 -5.11 7.79 4.38
CA LEU A 51 -4.09 6.92 4.99
C LEU A 51 -3.90 7.26 6.48
N PHE A 52 -3.83 8.55 6.83
CA PHE A 52 -3.72 9.00 8.21
C PHE A 52 -4.96 8.68 9.03
N ASN A 53 -6.15 9.08 8.58
CA ASN A 53 -7.36 8.99 9.41
C ASN A 53 -7.98 7.59 9.49
N PHE A 54 -7.78 6.74 8.48
CA PHE A 54 -8.43 5.42 8.41
C PHE A 54 -7.46 4.25 8.56
N PHE A 55 -6.19 4.44 8.22
CA PHE A 55 -5.19 3.38 8.24
C PHE A 55 -4.06 3.63 9.26
N ASP A 56 -4.11 4.75 9.98
CA ASP A 56 -3.15 5.16 11.00
C ASP A 56 -1.70 5.36 10.49
N PHE A 57 -1.51 5.59 9.18
CA PHE A 57 -0.17 5.90 8.64
C PHE A 57 0.25 7.33 9.02
N THR A 58 1.48 7.49 9.49
CA THR A 58 2.01 8.78 9.95
C THR A 58 3.25 9.24 9.19
N ASN A 59 4.00 8.31 8.59
CA ASN A 59 5.20 8.63 7.83
C ASN A 59 4.83 9.16 6.43
N GLU A 60 5.00 10.47 6.22
CA GLU A 60 4.65 11.14 4.96
C GLU A 60 5.41 10.59 3.74
N ALA A 61 6.71 10.30 3.89
CA ALA A 61 7.51 9.73 2.81
C ALA A 61 7.00 8.34 2.40
N MET A 62 6.55 7.55 3.37
CA MET A 62 5.96 6.23 3.11
C MET A 62 4.58 6.36 2.44
N MET A 63 3.73 7.28 2.92
CA MET A 63 2.42 7.55 2.30
C MET A 63 2.54 7.99 0.84
N GLU A 64 3.52 8.82 0.50
CA GLU A 64 3.81 9.21 -0.89
C GLU A 64 4.21 8.00 -1.75
N ARG A 65 5.05 7.10 -1.21
CA ARG A 65 5.46 5.87 -1.92
C ARG A 65 4.28 4.91 -2.12
N ILE A 66 3.40 4.76 -1.13
CA ILE A 66 2.14 4.01 -1.24
C ILE A 66 1.27 4.58 -2.36
N PHE A 67 1.06 5.91 -2.39
CA PHE A 67 0.26 6.55 -3.43
C PHE A 67 0.81 6.23 -4.83
N ARG A 68 2.13 6.35 -5.00
CA ARG A 68 2.78 6.07 -6.28
C ARG A 68 2.73 4.58 -6.67
N ALA A 69 2.84 3.67 -5.72
CA ALA A 69 2.70 2.23 -5.96
C ALA A 69 1.28 1.88 -6.45
N LEU A 70 0.25 2.54 -5.89
CA LEU A 70 -1.14 2.31 -6.24
C LEU A 70 -1.55 2.88 -7.61
N THR A 71 -1.02 4.05 -8.00
CA THR A 71 -1.34 4.62 -9.32
C THR A 71 -0.64 3.89 -10.46
N GLN A 72 0.40 3.09 -10.16
CA GLN A 72 1.27 2.40 -11.11
C GLN A 72 1.80 3.34 -12.23
N SER A 73 1.94 4.63 -11.91
CA SER A 73 2.28 5.65 -12.88
C SER A 73 2.97 6.83 -12.21
N SER A 74 4.09 7.25 -12.78
CA SER A 74 4.81 8.46 -12.36
C SER A 74 4.09 9.75 -12.75
N THR A 75 3.13 9.70 -13.68
CA THR A 75 2.45 10.87 -14.24
C THR A 75 1.03 11.05 -13.74
N LYS A 76 0.37 9.98 -13.25
CA LYS A 76 -0.95 10.09 -12.62
C LYS A 76 -0.84 10.88 -11.32
N THR A 77 -1.64 11.94 -11.22
CA THR A 77 -1.74 12.81 -10.04
C THR A 77 -2.93 12.47 -9.14
N THR A 78 -3.76 11.49 -9.55
CA THR A 78 -5.00 11.09 -8.86
C THR A 78 -5.20 9.58 -8.93
N LEU A 79 -5.83 9.01 -7.90
CA LEU A 79 -6.32 7.64 -7.92
C LEU A 79 -7.63 7.57 -8.69
N SER A 80 -7.70 6.68 -9.67
CA SER A 80 -8.95 6.34 -10.35
C SER A 80 -9.84 5.47 -9.46
N ARG A 81 -11.06 5.22 -9.92
CA ARG A 81 -11.97 4.25 -9.27
C ARG A 81 -11.37 2.84 -9.22
N ASP A 82 -10.58 2.47 -10.22
CA ASP A 82 -9.97 1.16 -10.32
C ASP A 82 -8.82 1.06 -9.33
N ASP A 83 -7.93 2.07 -9.33
CA ASP A 83 -6.82 2.17 -8.38
C ASP A 83 -7.34 2.13 -6.93
N TRP A 84 -8.47 2.78 -6.65
CA TRP A 84 -9.15 2.74 -5.35
C TRP A 84 -9.60 1.32 -4.95
N ILE A 85 -10.24 0.58 -5.87
CA ILE A 85 -10.70 -0.78 -5.59
C ILE A 85 -9.52 -1.74 -5.44
N TYR A 86 -8.48 -1.61 -6.28
CA TYR A 86 -7.26 -2.42 -6.15
C TYR A 86 -6.50 -2.12 -4.85
N ALA A 87 -6.42 -0.85 -4.44
CA ALA A 87 -5.82 -0.45 -3.17
C ALA A 87 -6.52 -1.15 -2.00
N LEU A 88 -7.84 -1.01 -1.92
CA LEU A 88 -8.63 -1.66 -0.86
C LEU A 88 -8.56 -3.18 -0.92
N ASN A 89 -8.45 -3.76 -2.12
CA ASN A 89 -8.32 -5.20 -2.28
C ASN A 89 -7.02 -5.70 -1.66
N ILE A 90 -5.90 -5.04 -1.93
CA ILE A 90 -4.60 -5.36 -1.35
C ILE A 90 -4.64 -5.14 0.18
N PHE A 91 -5.14 -3.98 0.61
CA PHE A 91 -5.13 -3.55 2.01
C PHE A 91 -6.01 -4.40 2.93
N LEU A 92 -7.19 -4.82 2.46
CA LEU A 92 -8.17 -5.49 3.30
C LEU A 92 -8.21 -7.00 3.09
N ARG A 93 -7.92 -7.46 1.86
CA ARG A 93 -8.14 -8.85 1.44
C ARG A 93 -7.00 -9.41 0.58
N GLY A 94 -5.85 -8.75 0.60
CA GLY A 94 -4.70 -9.18 -0.18
C GLY A 94 -4.21 -10.54 0.30
N SER A 95 -3.96 -11.47 -0.62
CA SER A 95 -3.19 -12.66 -0.31
C SER A 95 -1.77 -12.25 0.11
N PHE A 96 -1.10 -13.12 0.87
CA PHE A 96 0.29 -12.88 1.27
C PHE A 96 1.18 -12.47 0.08
N VAL A 97 1.07 -13.18 -1.05
CA VAL A 97 1.82 -12.87 -2.28
C VAL A 97 1.50 -11.48 -2.83
N GLN A 98 0.23 -11.06 -2.85
CA GLN A 98 -0.15 -9.72 -3.32
C GLN A 98 0.41 -8.64 -2.40
N VAL A 99 0.31 -8.85 -1.09
CA VAL A 99 0.78 -7.92 -0.06
C VAL A 99 2.32 -7.80 -0.11
N THR A 100 3.06 -8.91 -0.23
CA THR A 100 4.52 -8.90 -0.39
C THR A 100 4.95 -8.19 -1.66
N ASN A 101 4.28 -8.45 -2.79
CA ASN A 101 4.60 -7.78 -4.05
C ASN A 101 4.29 -6.28 -4.00
N PHE A 102 3.23 -5.90 -3.29
CA PHE A 102 2.88 -4.51 -3.06
C PHE A 102 3.96 -3.80 -2.22
N ALA A 103 4.38 -4.38 -1.09
CA ALA A 103 5.44 -3.83 -0.25
C ALA A 103 6.74 -3.59 -1.04
N PHE A 104 7.18 -4.57 -1.85
CA PHE A 104 8.33 -4.36 -2.74
C PHE A 104 8.13 -3.19 -3.72
N THR A 105 6.91 -3.01 -4.25
CA THR A 105 6.59 -1.95 -5.21
C THR A 105 6.60 -0.57 -4.54
N VAL A 106 6.25 -0.49 -3.26
CA VAL A 106 6.40 0.72 -2.42
C VAL A 106 7.90 1.04 -2.22
N TYR A 107 8.73 0.02 -2.00
CA TYR A 107 10.16 0.19 -1.80
C TYR A 107 10.92 0.54 -3.08
N ASP A 108 10.53 -0.02 -4.23
CA ASP A 108 11.10 0.29 -5.54
C ASP A 108 10.53 1.61 -6.10
N TYR A 109 10.92 2.72 -5.47
CA TYR A 109 10.49 4.05 -5.87
C TYR A 109 10.99 4.45 -7.26
N HIS A 110 11.94 3.74 -7.87
CA HIS A 110 12.35 4.04 -9.24
C HIS A 110 11.76 3.06 -10.26
N GLN A 111 11.01 2.04 -9.82
CA GLN A 111 10.42 0.99 -10.67
C GLN A 111 11.46 0.28 -11.53
N ARG A 112 12.65 0.03 -10.95
CA ARG A 112 13.78 -0.64 -11.63
C ARG A 112 13.69 -2.16 -11.57
N GLY A 113 12.80 -2.70 -10.74
CA GLY A 113 12.67 -4.14 -10.47
C GLY A 113 13.64 -4.66 -9.41
N HIS A 114 14.47 -3.79 -8.82
CA HIS A 114 15.41 -4.10 -7.75
C HIS A 114 15.61 -2.88 -6.84
N LEU A 115 16.00 -3.12 -5.59
CA LEU A 115 16.40 -2.09 -4.63
C LEU A 115 17.92 -2.02 -4.55
N THR A 116 18.48 -0.82 -4.67
CA THR A 116 19.92 -0.57 -4.46
C THR A 116 20.20 -0.19 -3.00
N LYS A 117 21.49 -0.12 -2.63
CA LYS A 117 21.91 0.37 -1.31
C LYS A 117 21.35 1.77 -1.01
N GLU A 118 21.28 2.64 -2.01
CA GLU A 118 20.74 4.00 -1.86
C GLU A 118 19.22 3.99 -1.59
N ASP A 119 18.48 3.05 -2.18
CA ASP A 119 17.05 2.87 -1.91
C ASP A 119 16.83 2.44 -0.46
N VAL A 120 17.63 1.48 0.03
CA VAL A 120 17.58 1.01 1.42
C VAL A 120 17.97 2.14 2.38
N GLN A 121 19.08 2.84 2.08
CA GLN A 121 19.58 3.95 2.88
C GLN A 121 18.53 5.05 3.01
N PHE A 122 17.74 5.33 1.97
CA PHE A 122 16.64 6.31 2.02
C PHE A 122 15.67 6.05 3.17
N PHE A 123 15.29 4.79 3.39
CA PHE A 123 14.33 4.43 4.45
C PHE A 123 14.95 4.46 5.85
N LEU A 124 16.26 4.23 5.95
CA LEU A 124 16.97 4.18 7.21
C LEU A 124 17.45 5.54 7.72
N ARG A 125 17.33 6.62 6.92
CA ARG A 125 17.84 7.97 7.28
C ARG A 125 17.26 8.46 8.61
N ASP A 126 15.96 8.29 8.81
CA ASP A 126 15.23 8.83 9.96
C ASP A 126 15.24 7.91 11.18
N VAL A 127 15.71 6.66 11.03
CA VAL A 127 15.74 5.66 12.10
C VAL A 127 16.79 6.01 13.17
N LEU A 128 17.83 6.77 12.80
CA LEU A 128 19.03 6.97 13.63
C LEU A 128 19.31 8.42 14.04
N THR A 129 18.48 9.38 13.62
CA THR A 129 18.78 10.83 13.74
C THR A 129 18.79 11.38 15.17
N ALA A 130 18.43 10.59 16.19
CA ALA A 130 18.12 11.14 17.51
C ALA A 130 19.12 10.86 18.65
N LYS A 131 20.18 10.05 18.47
CA LYS A 131 20.90 9.51 19.66
C LYS A 131 22.43 9.37 19.60
N LEU A 132 23.10 9.64 18.48
CA LEU A 132 24.55 9.39 18.34
C LEU A 132 25.32 10.61 17.77
N PRO A 133 26.63 10.71 18.04
CA PRO A 133 27.54 11.57 17.27
C PRO A 133 27.45 11.28 15.76
N GLU A 134 27.73 12.28 14.93
CA GLU A 134 27.52 12.21 13.47
C GLU A 134 28.32 11.08 12.79
N GLU A 135 29.59 10.89 13.18
CA GLU A 135 30.45 9.82 12.64
C GLU A 135 29.91 8.42 13.01
N ASP A 136 29.58 8.19 14.29
CA ASP A 136 29.02 6.92 14.77
C ASP A 136 27.64 6.63 14.14
N ALA A 137 26.87 7.67 13.85
CA ALA A 137 25.56 7.55 13.21
C ALA A 137 25.68 7.12 11.73
N GLU A 138 26.70 7.60 11.01
CA GLU A 138 26.92 7.22 9.60
C GLU A 138 27.48 5.79 9.46
N GLU A 139 28.41 5.38 10.34
CA GLU A 139 28.90 3.99 10.37
C GLU A 139 27.75 3.02 10.65
N LEU A 140 26.93 3.29 11.66
CA LEU A 140 25.77 2.47 11.98
C LEU A 140 24.74 2.41 10.85
N LYS A 141 24.50 3.54 10.14
CA LYS A 141 23.64 3.53 8.94
C LYS A 141 24.20 2.62 7.86
N SER A 142 25.50 2.69 7.60
CA SER A 142 26.17 1.83 6.61
C SER A 142 26.01 0.35 6.97
N ASP A 143 26.27 -0.01 8.23
CA ASP A 143 26.14 -1.38 8.72
C ASP A 143 24.70 -1.89 8.61
N MET A 144 23.71 -1.05 8.91
CA MET A 144 22.30 -1.42 8.74
C MET A 144 21.92 -1.63 7.28
N VAL A 145 22.42 -0.79 6.36
CA VAL A 145 22.20 -0.97 4.92
C VAL A 145 22.79 -2.30 4.47
N ASP A 146 24.04 -2.58 4.83
CA ASP A 146 24.73 -3.82 4.46
C ASP A 146 24.05 -5.06 5.06
N MET A 147 23.55 -4.96 6.29
CA MET A 147 22.75 -6.01 6.92
C MET A 147 21.45 -6.27 6.16
N VAL A 148 20.71 -5.23 5.78
CA VAL A 148 19.47 -5.39 5.00
C VAL A 148 19.78 -6.03 3.65
N ILE A 149 20.81 -5.58 2.92
CA ILE A 149 21.21 -6.22 1.66
C ILE A 149 21.51 -7.71 1.90
N ALA A 150 22.32 -8.04 2.91
CA ALA A 150 22.69 -9.43 3.22
C ALA A 150 21.50 -10.32 3.62
N LEU A 151 20.45 -9.76 4.23
CA LEU A 151 19.22 -10.50 4.54
C LEU A 151 18.46 -10.93 3.27
N PHE A 152 18.48 -10.10 2.24
CA PHE A 152 17.66 -10.28 1.06
C PHE A 152 18.42 -10.86 -0.13
N ASP A 153 19.55 -10.27 -0.51
CA ASP A 153 20.35 -10.58 -1.70
C ASP A 153 20.82 -12.06 -1.69
N LYS A 154 20.05 -12.95 -2.34
CA LYS A 154 20.31 -14.40 -2.31
C LYS A 154 21.34 -14.82 -3.34
N ASP A 155 21.39 -14.15 -4.49
CA ASP A 155 22.33 -14.45 -5.55
C ASP A 155 23.64 -13.63 -5.47
N LYS A 156 23.72 -12.70 -4.51
CA LYS A 156 24.90 -11.92 -4.15
C LYS A 156 25.34 -10.97 -5.27
N ASP A 157 24.37 -10.40 -5.99
CA ASP A 157 24.62 -9.43 -7.06
C ASP A 157 24.74 -7.98 -6.55
N GLY A 158 24.52 -7.77 -5.25
CA GLY A 158 24.63 -6.48 -4.57
C GLY A 158 23.34 -5.65 -4.58
N VAL A 159 22.24 -6.18 -5.11
CA VAL A 159 20.91 -5.55 -5.09
C VAL A 159 19.85 -6.50 -4.55
N ILE A 160 18.67 -5.97 -4.22
CA ILE A 160 17.53 -6.80 -3.81
C ILE A 160 16.55 -6.87 -4.96
N SER A 161 16.55 -7.95 -5.72
CA SER A 161 15.51 -8.17 -6.74
C SER A 161 14.16 -8.47 -6.10
N ARG A 162 13.08 -8.36 -6.89
CA ARG A 162 11.74 -8.79 -6.44
C ARG A 162 11.73 -10.27 -6.01
N LYS A 163 12.52 -11.12 -6.68
CA LYS A 163 12.61 -12.54 -6.36
C LYS A 163 13.28 -12.75 -5.01
N ASP A 164 14.36 -12.02 -4.73
CA ASP A 164 15.06 -12.06 -3.44
C ASP A 164 14.13 -11.64 -2.32
N PHE A 165 13.45 -10.50 -2.50
CA PHE A 165 12.50 -9.99 -1.52
C PHE A 165 11.39 -10.98 -1.21
N VAL A 166 10.70 -11.49 -2.23
CA VAL A 166 9.61 -12.47 -2.04
C VAL A 166 10.13 -13.75 -1.39
N THR A 167 11.30 -14.25 -1.81
CA THR A 167 11.88 -15.48 -1.24
C THR A 167 12.21 -15.31 0.23
N SER A 168 12.84 -14.19 0.61
CA SER A 168 13.14 -13.89 2.02
C SER A 168 11.88 -13.70 2.85
N VAL A 169 10.90 -12.95 2.36
CA VAL A 169 9.65 -12.70 3.10
C VAL A 169 8.81 -13.97 3.27
N VAL A 170 8.81 -14.88 2.30
CA VAL A 170 8.16 -16.20 2.45
C VAL A 170 8.85 -17.03 3.54
N SER A 171 10.17 -16.97 3.63
CA SER A 171 10.93 -17.66 4.69
C SER A 171 10.74 -17.01 6.06
N GLU A 172 10.72 -15.67 6.10
CA GLU A 172 10.63 -14.87 7.31
C GLU A 172 9.62 -13.73 7.11
N PRO A 173 8.32 -13.97 7.40
CA PRO A 173 7.24 -13.01 7.13
C PRO A 173 7.39 -11.64 7.79
N LEU A 174 8.15 -11.55 8.90
CA LEU A 174 8.42 -10.29 9.60
C LEU A 174 9.25 -9.31 8.76
N LEU A 175 9.95 -9.79 7.72
CA LEU A 175 10.77 -8.96 6.85
C LEU A 175 9.95 -8.11 5.85
N ILE A 176 8.64 -8.33 5.74
CA ILE A 176 7.79 -7.67 4.75
C ILE A 176 7.78 -6.13 4.89
N GLU A 177 7.91 -5.62 6.11
CA GLU A 177 7.90 -4.19 6.43
C GLU A 177 9.26 -3.69 6.97
N VAL A 178 10.36 -4.35 6.61
CA VAL A 178 11.72 -4.05 7.10
C VAL A 178 12.18 -2.61 6.83
N LEU A 179 11.68 -1.99 5.76
CA LEU A 179 12.01 -0.60 5.39
C LEU A 179 10.93 0.40 5.85
N GLY A 180 9.99 -0.04 6.68
CA GLY A 180 8.94 0.76 7.27
C GLY A 180 7.52 0.29 6.92
N GLU A 181 6.58 0.75 7.74
CA GLU A 181 5.15 0.38 7.71
C GLU A 181 4.48 0.89 6.43
N CYS A 182 4.16 -0.02 5.51
CA CYS A 182 3.48 0.27 4.25
C CYS A 182 2.15 -0.46 4.09
N LEU A 183 1.75 -1.24 5.10
CA LEU A 183 0.54 -2.03 5.15
C LEU A 183 -0.36 -1.61 6.32
N PRO A 184 -1.68 -1.66 6.15
CA PRO A 184 -2.61 -1.41 7.24
C PRO A 184 -2.43 -2.34 8.43
N THR A 185 -2.58 -1.80 9.64
CA THR A 185 -2.64 -2.62 10.85
C THR A 185 -3.88 -3.52 10.87
N SER A 186 -3.83 -4.64 11.59
CA SER A 186 -5.00 -5.52 11.73
C SER A 186 -6.21 -4.79 12.33
N LYS A 187 -5.98 -3.79 13.19
CA LYS A 187 -7.03 -2.96 13.79
C LYS A 187 -7.78 -2.14 12.74
N SER A 188 -7.06 -1.44 11.86
CA SER A 188 -7.68 -0.62 10.80
C SER A 188 -8.39 -1.49 9.76
N ILE A 189 -7.81 -2.64 9.40
CA ILE A 189 -8.45 -3.64 8.52
C ILE A 189 -9.79 -4.10 9.09
N LEU A 190 -9.82 -4.55 10.35
CA LEU A 190 -11.04 -5.05 10.99
C LEU A 190 -12.14 -3.98 11.08
N ALA A 191 -11.76 -2.73 11.39
CA ALA A 191 -12.68 -1.62 11.45
C ALA A 191 -13.32 -1.33 10.08
N LEU A 192 -12.52 -1.27 9.02
CA LEU A 192 -12.99 -0.98 7.66
C LEU A 192 -13.81 -2.13 7.07
N GLU A 193 -13.41 -3.39 7.28
CA GLU A 193 -14.20 -4.57 6.89
C GLU A 193 -15.59 -4.58 7.56
N SER A 194 -15.67 -4.18 8.84
CA SER A 194 -16.96 -4.04 9.53
C SER A 194 -17.83 -2.95 8.89
N LEU A 195 -17.24 -1.81 8.51
CA LEU A 195 -17.96 -0.71 7.85
C LEU A 195 -18.48 -1.12 6.46
N ILE A 196 -17.71 -1.88 5.68
CA ILE A 196 -18.13 -2.42 4.37
C ILE A 196 -19.35 -3.34 4.55
N LYS A 197 -19.30 -4.25 5.52
CA LYS A 197 -20.42 -5.16 5.81
C LYS A 197 -21.68 -4.42 6.24
N GLN A 198 -21.55 -3.38 7.07
CA GLN A 198 -22.69 -2.57 7.54
C GLN A 198 -23.32 -1.72 6.42
N THR A 199 -22.50 -1.14 5.55
CA THR A 199 -23.01 -0.34 4.41
C THR A 199 -23.78 -1.20 3.41
N ASN A 200 -23.38 -2.46 3.21
CA ASN A 200 -24.09 -3.40 2.35
C ASN A 200 -25.46 -3.81 2.91
N ARG A 201 -25.58 -3.98 4.23
CA ARG A 201 -26.87 -4.30 4.89
C ARG A 201 -27.90 -3.19 4.74
N ARG A 202 -27.47 -1.93 4.73
CA ARG A 202 -28.37 -0.76 4.55
C ARG A 202 -28.80 -0.52 3.10
N GLY A 203 -28.20 -1.21 2.13
CA GLY A 203 -28.50 -1.09 0.70
C GLY A 203 -29.49 -2.14 0.17
N GLN A 204 -29.92 -3.09 0.99
CA GLN A 204 -30.98 -4.04 0.63
C GLN A 204 -32.34 -3.39 0.92
N PRO A 205 -33.29 -3.36 -0.04
CA PRO A 205 -34.65 -2.93 0.27
C PRO A 205 -35.22 -3.91 1.31
N SER A 206 -35.82 -3.37 2.36
CA SER A 206 -36.64 -4.13 3.29
C SER A 206 -37.69 -4.89 2.48
N GLU A 207 -37.77 -6.21 2.66
CA GLU A 207 -38.89 -7.01 2.15
C GLU A 207 -40.24 -6.47 2.63
#